data_AF-A0A0Q9CP42-F1
#
_entry.id   AF-A0A0Q9CP42-F1
#
_cell.length_a   1.000
_cell.length_b   1.000
_cell.length_c   1.000
_cell.angle_alpha   90.00
_cell.angle_beta   90.00
_cell.angle_gamma   90.00
#
_symmetry.space_group_name_H-M   'P 1'
#
loop_
_entity.id
_entity.type
_entity.pdbx_description
1 polymer ?
#
loop_
_entity_poly.entity_id
_entity_poly.type
_entity_poly.pdbx_seq_one_letter_code
_entity_poly.pdbx_strand_id
1 'polypeptide(L)'
;MPSNVRNWLAAIAVLFTASWAHAQATVYTVTPPSAYAGVNNFTAPCGAGTCQNFTLAMAASGSFTTSSPLAGSLVAANIFPLVTAFSFSDGLNTYSSADAAVRVVRFNVSTDAGGAITSVLIAVERWQTGTSPHTAGDRLSVLQFGGGATFAAHNTGCSSVGISLTGMADTCLATPSDASRAEANGPAAAWFAAAAPGPTSIPTLSEWSLIVLAGCMGLTVIRRRRVQDNQPLIAL
;
A
#
# COMPACT_ATOMS: atom_id res chain seq x y z
N MET A 1 43.97 -24.21 -17.69
CA MET A 1 42.49 -24.16 -17.57
C MET A 1 41.96 -23.23 -18.66
N PRO A 2 41.05 -23.68 -19.53
CA PRO A 2 40.55 -22.84 -20.61
C PRO A 2 39.74 -21.68 -20.04
N SER A 3 40.06 -20.47 -20.52
CA SER A 3 39.53 -19.16 -20.10
C SER A 3 38.00 -19.08 -20.03
N ASN A 4 37.30 -19.97 -20.74
CA ASN A 4 35.85 -20.03 -20.74
C ASN A 4 35.26 -20.48 -19.39
N VAL A 5 35.88 -21.41 -18.65
CA VAL A 5 35.29 -21.91 -17.38
C VAL A 5 35.33 -20.85 -16.27
N ARG A 6 36.32 -19.95 -16.31
CA ARG A 6 36.48 -18.85 -15.35
C ARG A 6 35.40 -17.78 -15.50
N ASN A 7 34.92 -17.54 -16.72
CA ASN A 7 33.84 -16.59 -16.98
C ASN A 7 32.46 -17.13 -16.55
N TRP A 8 32.25 -18.44 -16.59
CA TRP A 8 31.01 -19.07 -16.12
C TRP A 8 30.92 -19.11 -14.59
N LEU A 9 32.04 -19.32 -13.89
CA LEU A 9 32.08 -19.30 -12.43
C LEU A 9 31.88 -17.87 -11.86
N ALA A 10 32.35 -16.84 -12.57
CA ALA A 10 32.12 -15.45 -12.19
C ALA A 10 30.63 -15.04 -12.33
N ALA A 11 29.92 -15.55 -13.35
CA ALA A 11 28.49 -15.28 -13.53
C ALA A 11 27.63 -15.90 -12.42
N ILE A 12 28.01 -17.08 -11.90
CA ILE A 12 27.28 -17.75 -10.81
C ILE A 12 27.53 -17.06 -9.46
N ALA A 13 28.73 -16.52 -9.22
CA ALA A 13 29.03 -15.81 -7.97
C ALA A 13 28.28 -14.47 -7.83
N VAL A 14 28.00 -13.77 -8.93
CA VAL A 14 27.20 -12.52 -8.93
C VAL A 14 25.71 -12.79 -8.67
N LEU A 15 25.21 -14.00 -8.96
CA LEU A 15 23.83 -14.39 -8.69
C LEU A 15 23.54 -14.66 -7.19
N PHE A 16 24.57 -14.84 -6.35
CA PHE A 16 24.39 -15.13 -4.92
C PHE A 16 24.57 -13.90 -4.00
N THR A 17 25.06 -12.75 -4.50
CA THR A 17 25.21 -11.52 -3.70
C THR A 17 24.11 -10.49 -3.93
N ALA A 18 23.18 -10.73 -4.85
CA ALA A 18 21.90 -10.05 -4.80
C ALA A 18 21.16 -10.60 -3.59
N SER A 19 21.19 -9.88 -2.47
CA SER A 19 20.17 -10.06 -1.45
C SER A 19 18.84 -9.76 -2.11
N TRP A 20 18.03 -10.79 -2.31
CA TRP A 20 16.67 -10.61 -2.79
C TRP A 20 15.94 -9.91 -1.66
N ALA A 21 15.89 -8.57 -1.69
CA ALA A 21 14.78 -7.85 -1.10
C ALA A 21 13.55 -8.41 -1.80
N HIS A 22 12.97 -9.46 -1.21
CA HIS A 22 11.75 -10.03 -1.74
C HIS A 22 10.75 -8.88 -1.77
N ALA A 23 10.18 -8.61 -2.95
CA ALA A 23 9.04 -7.73 -3.12
C ALA A 23 7.82 -8.37 -2.44
N GLN A 24 7.84 -8.41 -1.11
CA GLN A 24 6.74 -8.89 -0.31
C GLN A 24 5.85 -7.71 0.04
N ALA A 25 4.54 -7.94 -0.14
CA ALA A 25 3.57 -6.97 0.30
C ALA A 25 3.74 -6.71 1.81
N THR A 26 3.79 -5.43 2.18
CA THR A 26 3.95 -5.04 3.59
C THR A 26 2.71 -4.29 4.03
N VAL A 27 2.09 -4.76 5.11
CA VAL A 27 0.94 -4.10 5.71
C VAL A 27 1.42 -3.12 6.77
N TYR A 28 0.97 -1.89 6.69
CA TYR A 28 1.19 -0.84 7.67
C TYR A 28 -0.12 -0.55 8.38
N THR A 29 -0.15 -0.81 9.67
CA THR A 29 -1.30 -0.59 10.54
C THR A 29 -1.06 0.67 11.35
N VAL A 30 -2.11 1.46 11.50
CA VAL A 30 -2.11 2.52 12.49
C VAL A 30 -2.36 1.86 13.86
N THR A 31 -1.48 2.08 14.83
CA THR A 31 -1.75 1.68 16.22
C THR A 31 -2.77 2.67 16.73
N PRO A 32 -4.02 2.26 17.05
CA PRO A 32 -4.95 3.20 17.65
C PRO A 32 -4.57 3.31 19.13
N PRO A 33 -4.08 4.47 19.65
CA PRO A 33 -3.76 4.55 21.07
C PRO A 33 -4.82 5.31 21.85
N SER A 34 -5.80 5.96 21.21
CA SER A 34 -6.73 6.84 21.91
C SER A 34 -7.99 7.12 21.10
N ALA A 35 -9.11 7.21 21.79
CA ALA A 35 -10.33 7.76 21.22
C ALA A 35 -10.17 9.26 20.92
N TYR A 36 -11.12 9.83 20.18
CA TYR A 36 -11.11 11.26 19.89
C TYR A 36 -11.06 12.10 21.18
N ALA A 37 -10.23 13.13 21.17
CA ALA A 37 -10.05 14.06 22.29
C ALA A 37 -11.03 15.24 22.23
N GLY A 38 -11.58 15.52 21.05
CA GLY A 38 -12.58 16.57 20.86
C GLY A 38 -13.51 16.24 19.70
N VAL A 39 -14.78 16.64 19.84
CA VAL A 39 -15.80 16.52 18.81
C VAL A 39 -16.55 17.85 18.67
N ASN A 40 -16.88 18.21 17.44
CA ASN A 40 -17.81 19.29 17.12
C ASN A 40 -19.01 18.68 16.43
N ASN A 41 -20.17 18.72 17.08
CA ASN A 41 -21.40 18.12 16.57
C ASN A 41 -22.05 19.02 15.51
N PHE A 42 -22.82 18.42 14.61
CA PHE A 42 -23.72 19.18 13.75
C PHE A 42 -24.79 19.86 14.60
N THR A 43 -25.32 20.99 14.11
CA THR A 43 -26.42 21.72 14.76
C THR A 43 -27.75 21.22 14.20
N ALA A 44 -28.63 20.72 15.06
CA ALA A 44 -29.96 20.31 14.66
C ALA A 44 -30.87 21.53 14.35
N PRO A 45 -31.79 21.43 13.37
CA PRO A 45 -32.02 20.29 12.48
C PRO A 45 -30.93 20.14 11.41
N CYS A 46 -30.76 18.93 10.89
CA CYS A 46 -29.82 18.68 9.80
C CYS A 46 -30.20 19.52 8.56
N GLY A 47 -29.29 20.40 8.13
CA GLY A 47 -29.55 21.35 7.05
C GLY A 47 -29.37 20.76 5.65
N ALA A 48 -28.50 19.75 5.49
CA ALA A 48 -28.23 19.07 4.23
C ALA A 48 -27.56 17.72 4.46
N GLY A 49 -27.73 16.78 3.52
CA GLY A 49 -27.08 15.48 3.54
C GLY A 49 -27.52 14.58 4.70
N THR A 50 -26.60 13.72 5.16
CA THR A 50 -26.86 12.79 6.28
C THR A 50 -26.05 13.24 7.47
N CYS A 51 -26.70 13.86 8.46
CA CYS A 51 -26.00 14.33 9.66
C CYS A 51 -25.88 13.22 10.70
N GLN A 52 -24.65 12.97 11.14
CA GLN A 52 -24.33 12.09 12.25
C GLN A 52 -23.15 12.67 13.04
N ASN A 53 -23.21 12.54 14.37
CA ASN A 53 -22.16 13.02 15.26
C ASN A 53 -21.14 11.94 15.57
N PHE A 54 -19.88 12.34 15.67
CA PHE A 54 -18.84 11.52 16.28
C PHE A 54 -19.06 11.44 17.80
N THR A 55 -18.46 10.44 18.43
CA THR A 55 -18.42 10.32 19.90
C THR A 55 -16.97 10.26 20.37
N LEU A 56 -16.73 10.62 21.62
CA LEU A 56 -15.41 10.49 22.26
C LEU A 56 -14.99 9.03 22.52
N ALA A 57 -15.84 8.04 22.18
CA ALA A 57 -15.47 6.62 22.23
C ALA A 57 -14.96 6.10 20.87
N MET A 58 -15.16 6.87 19.79
CA MET A 58 -14.67 6.53 18.45
C MET A 58 -13.20 6.88 18.31
N ALA A 59 -12.52 6.20 17.40
CA ALA A 59 -11.13 6.45 17.07
C ALA A 59 -10.89 6.19 15.58
N ALA A 60 -9.98 6.95 14.98
CA ALA A 60 -9.48 6.62 13.67
C ALA A 60 -8.58 5.39 13.72
N SER A 61 -8.77 4.45 12.80
CA SER A 61 -8.03 3.19 12.75
C SER A 61 -7.92 2.66 11.32
N GLY A 62 -7.14 1.59 11.12
CA GLY A 62 -7.05 0.88 9.85
C GLY A 62 -5.63 0.56 9.41
N SER A 63 -5.48 0.33 8.11
CA SER A 63 -4.21 -0.07 7.51
C SER A 63 -4.12 0.24 6.03
N PHE A 64 -2.90 0.25 5.52
CA PHE A 64 -2.63 0.18 4.08
C PHE A 64 -1.59 -0.90 3.80
N THR A 65 -1.58 -1.41 2.58
CA THR A 65 -0.63 -2.41 2.10
C THR A 65 0.15 -1.82 0.94
N THR A 66 1.46 -2.02 0.94
CA THR A 66 2.34 -1.66 -0.18
C THR A 66 2.83 -2.90 -0.90
N SER A 67 3.20 -2.78 -2.18
CA SER A 67 3.76 -3.89 -2.98
C SER A 67 5.15 -4.35 -2.52
N SER A 68 5.88 -3.49 -1.82
CA SER A 68 7.17 -3.77 -1.21
C SER A 68 7.30 -2.98 0.09
N PRO A 69 8.22 -3.36 1.00
CA PRO A 69 8.53 -2.53 2.16
C PRO A 69 8.89 -1.10 1.73
N LEU A 70 8.48 -0.12 2.54
CA LEU A 70 8.87 1.26 2.35
C LEU A 70 10.40 1.39 2.42
N ALA A 71 10.95 2.18 1.50
CA ALA A 71 12.37 2.50 1.53
C ALA A 71 12.72 3.28 2.80
N GLY A 72 13.99 3.16 3.23
CA GLY A 72 14.53 4.00 4.29
C GLY A 72 14.71 5.45 3.83
N SER A 73 14.71 6.37 4.80
CA SER A 73 15.02 7.80 4.62
C SER A 73 14.10 8.55 3.66
N LEU A 74 12.82 8.15 3.57
CA LEU A 74 11.81 8.93 2.86
C LEU A 74 11.52 10.22 3.62
N VAL A 75 11.38 11.33 2.89
CA VAL A 75 11.02 12.64 3.47
C VAL A 75 9.76 13.13 2.80
N ALA A 76 8.62 13.00 3.49
CA ALA A 76 7.29 13.36 3.00
C ALA A 76 7.02 12.86 1.57
N ALA A 77 7.49 11.66 1.22
CA ALA A 77 7.38 11.13 -0.13
C ALA A 77 5.96 10.65 -0.42
N ASN A 78 5.42 10.94 -1.62
CA ASN A 78 4.14 10.37 -2.04
C ASN A 78 4.32 8.89 -2.37
N ILE A 79 3.76 8.03 -1.53
CA ILE A 79 3.86 6.57 -1.69
C ILE A 79 2.61 5.96 -2.32
N PHE A 80 1.62 6.76 -2.71
CA PHE A 80 0.37 6.23 -3.29
C PHE A 80 0.59 5.22 -4.42
N PRO A 81 1.55 5.41 -5.35
CA PRO A 81 1.84 4.41 -6.38
C PRO A 81 2.33 3.05 -5.86
N LEU A 82 2.82 2.97 -4.62
CA LEU A 82 3.23 1.72 -3.96
C LEU A 82 2.07 1.04 -3.23
N VAL A 83 1.00 1.77 -2.92
CA VAL A 83 -0.15 1.27 -2.14
C VAL A 83 -1.03 0.39 -3.02
N THR A 84 -1.19 -0.86 -2.63
CA THR A 84 -2.02 -1.84 -3.36
C THR A 84 -3.42 -1.97 -2.77
N ALA A 85 -3.59 -1.69 -1.48
CA ALA A 85 -4.88 -1.68 -0.79
C ALA A 85 -4.84 -0.81 0.46
N PHE A 86 -5.98 -0.25 0.87
CA PHE A 86 -6.14 0.34 2.19
C PHE A 86 -7.58 0.18 2.70
N SER A 87 -7.73 0.22 4.02
CA SER A 87 -9.02 0.33 4.69
C SER A 87 -8.84 1.08 6.00
N PHE A 88 -9.50 2.22 6.12
CA PHE A 88 -9.51 3.07 7.31
C PHE A 88 -10.93 3.23 7.84
N SER A 89 -11.06 3.50 9.14
CA SER A 89 -12.31 3.85 9.79
C SER A 89 -12.12 5.10 10.62
N ASP A 90 -13.10 6.01 10.60
CA ASP A 90 -13.19 7.16 11.52
C ASP A 90 -14.19 6.88 12.68
N GLY A 91 -14.68 5.64 12.80
CA GLY A 91 -15.73 5.25 13.75
C GLY A 91 -17.16 5.43 13.25
N LEU A 92 -17.38 6.22 12.19
CA LEU A 92 -18.66 6.38 11.49
C LEU A 92 -18.65 5.77 10.09
N ASN A 93 -17.60 6.04 9.32
CA ASN A 93 -17.42 5.68 7.92
C ASN A 93 -16.20 4.77 7.77
N THR A 94 -16.26 3.90 6.77
CA THR A 94 -15.11 3.13 6.29
C THR A 94 -14.63 3.69 4.95
N TYR A 95 -13.33 3.90 4.81
CA TYR A 95 -12.65 4.40 3.62
C TYR A 95 -11.77 3.27 3.09
N SER A 96 -12.20 2.62 2.01
CA SER A 96 -11.50 1.48 1.42
C SER A 96 -11.09 1.77 -0.01
N SER A 97 -9.93 1.26 -0.43
CA SER A 97 -9.49 1.28 -1.83
C SER A 97 -10.42 0.50 -2.77
N ALA A 98 -11.31 -0.34 -2.23
CA ALA A 98 -12.32 -1.06 -2.99
C ALA A 98 -13.65 -0.29 -3.15
N ASP A 99 -13.85 0.81 -2.41
CA ASP A 99 -15.06 1.62 -2.50
C ASP A 99 -14.91 2.68 -3.61
N ALA A 100 -15.77 2.61 -4.62
CA ALA A 100 -15.76 3.53 -5.77
C ALA A 100 -16.10 4.99 -5.39
N ALA A 101 -16.67 5.25 -4.22
CA ALA A 101 -16.92 6.58 -3.69
C ALA A 101 -15.71 7.18 -2.94
N VAL A 102 -14.67 6.38 -2.67
CA VAL A 102 -13.49 6.84 -1.92
C VAL A 102 -12.48 7.47 -2.86
N ARG A 103 -11.88 8.59 -2.42
CA ARG A 103 -10.78 9.26 -3.09
C ARG A 103 -9.60 9.43 -2.16
N VAL A 104 -8.39 9.33 -2.73
CA VAL A 104 -7.15 9.61 -2.02
C VAL A 104 -6.73 11.04 -2.36
N VAL A 105 -6.80 11.91 -1.35
CA VAL A 105 -6.37 13.30 -1.48
C VAL A 105 -4.85 13.38 -1.41
N ARG A 106 -4.25 12.61 -0.49
CA ARG A 106 -2.83 12.62 -0.18
C ARG A 106 -2.37 11.30 0.45
N PHE A 107 -1.14 10.87 0.15
CA PHE A 107 -0.54 9.68 0.75
C PHE A 107 0.98 9.87 0.93
N ASN A 108 1.37 10.87 1.73
CA ASN A 108 2.78 11.17 2.00
C ASN A 108 3.27 10.45 3.26
N VAL A 109 4.48 9.89 3.21
CA VAL A 109 5.11 9.19 4.35
C VAL A 109 6.58 9.61 4.47
N SER A 110 7.06 9.74 5.71
CA SER A 110 8.48 9.81 6.02
C SER A 110 8.92 8.57 6.79
N THR A 111 10.15 8.12 6.55
CA THR A 111 10.72 6.94 7.20
C THR A 111 12.09 7.22 7.81
N ASP A 112 12.48 6.43 8.80
CA ASP A 112 13.87 6.38 9.28
C ASP A 112 14.76 5.59 8.29
N ALA A 113 16.06 5.44 8.62
CA ALA A 113 17.00 4.71 7.76
C ALA A 113 16.63 3.23 7.56
N GLY A 114 15.83 2.64 8.45
CA GLY A 114 15.36 1.26 8.38
C GLY A 114 14.03 1.07 7.64
N GLY A 115 13.39 2.17 7.19
CA GLY A 115 12.09 2.12 6.52
C GLY A 115 10.89 2.14 7.48
N ALA A 116 11.11 2.34 8.79
CA ALA A 116 10.02 2.50 9.73
C ALA A 116 9.39 3.89 9.60
N ILE A 117 8.06 3.97 9.68
CA ILE A 117 7.32 5.22 9.50
C ILE A 117 7.57 6.14 10.70
N THR A 118 8.05 7.36 10.42
CA THR A 118 8.28 8.40 11.44
C THR A 118 7.22 9.50 11.39
N SER A 119 6.61 9.73 10.23
CA SER A 119 5.46 10.61 10.09
C SER A 119 4.64 10.27 8.85
N VAL A 120 3.36 10.63 8.89
CA VAL A 120 2.46 10.51 7.75
C VAL A 120 1.73 11.82 7.51
N LEU A 121 1.33 12.03 6.26
CA LEU A 121 0.27 12.95 5.89
C LEU A 121 -0.60 12.24 4.86
N ILE A 122 -1.56 11.47 5.37
CA ILE A 122 -2.52 10.67 4.60
C ILE A 122 -3.87 11.33 4.76
N ALA A 123 -4.52 11.64 3.65
CA ALA A 123 -5.88 12.18 3.63
C ALA A 123 -6.70 11.42 2.59
N VAL A 124 -7.82 10.87 3.04
CA VAL A 124 -8.80 10.18 2.21
C VAL A 124 -10.16 10.81 2.44
N GLU A 125 -10.99 10.72 1.41
CA GLU A 125 -12.35 11.22 1.47
C GLU A 125 -13.31 10.20 0.86
N ARG A 126 -14.58 10.30 1.21
CA ARG A 126 -15.63 9.42 0.72
C ARG A 126 -16.86 10.23 0.38
N TRP A 127 -17.21 10.25 -0.90
CA TRP A 127 -18.46 10.86 -1.36
C TRP A 127 -19.67 10.18 -0.71
N GLN A 128 -20.63 10.98 -0.27
CA GLN A 128 -21.85 10.55 0.39
C GLN A 128 -23.10 10.86 -0.43
N THR A 129 -23.03 11.88 -1.29
CA THR A 129 -24.09 12.26 -2.21
C THR A 129 -23.53 12.47 -3.60
N GLY A 130 -24.43 12.57 -4.58
CA GLY A 130 -24.07 12.76 -5.98
C GLY A 130 -23.70 11.45 -6.67
N THR A 131 -23.30 11.57 -7.93
CA THR A 131 -22.85 10.46 -8.77
C THR A 131 -21.62 10.90 -9.53
N SER A 132 -20.61 10.04 -9.66
CA SER A 132 -19.38 10.37 -10.37
C SER A 132 -19.66 10.70 -11.86
N PRO A 133 -19.10 11.79 -12.41
CA PRO A 133 -18.28 12.80 -11.73
C PRO A 133 -19.11 13.70 -10.80
N HIS A 134 -18.65 13.85 -9.56
CA HIS A 134 -19.30 14.68 -8.54
C HIS A 134 -19.10 16.17 -8.84
N THR A 135 -19.93 17.00 -8.20
CA THR A 135 -19.96 18.44 -8.43
C THR A 135 -19.92 19.24 -7.13
N ALA A 136 -19.66 20.54 -7.24
CA ALA A 136 -19.78 21.42 -6.08
C ALA A 136 -21.22 21.38 -5.52
N GLY A 137 -21.34 21.29 -4.21
CA GLY A 137 -22.60 21.08 -3.49
C GLY A 137 -22.79 19.65 -3.00
N ASP A 138 -22.11 18.66 -3.61
CA ASP A 138 -22.10 17.30 -3.11
C ASP A 138 -21.40 17.21 -1.75
N ARG A 139 -21.77 16.18 -0.98
CA ARG A 139 -21.35 15.96 0.41
C ARG A 139 -20.40 14.79 0.50
N LEU A 140 -19.46 14.87 1.43
CA LEU A 140 -18.47 13.84 1.68
C LEU A 140 -18.08 13.74 3.16
N SER A 141 -17.46 12.63 3.51
CA SER A 141 -16.68 12.48 4.75
C SER A 141 -15.20 12.54 4.43
N VAL A 142 -14.38 12.99 5.38
CA VAL A 142 -12.93 13.11 5.25
C VAL A 142 -12.26 12.49 6.46
N LEU A 143 -11.17 11.77 6.24
CA LEU A 143 -10.28 11.28 7.29
C LEU A 143 -8.84 11.64 6.94
N GLN A 144 -8.13 12.22 7.90
CA GLN A 144 -6.74 12.60 7.77
C GLN A 144 -5.91 12.13 8.97
N PHE A 145 -4.75 11.54 8.67
CA PHE A 145 -3.67 11.31 9.62
C PHE A 145 -2.51 12.25 9.26
N GLY A 146 -2.11 13.15 10.16
CA GLY A 146 -0.92 13.99 9.95
C GLY A 146 -0.95 15.33 10.68
N GLY A 147 0.19 16.03 10.71
CA GLY A 147 0.32 17.31 11.42
C GLY A 147 0.30 17.19 12.95
N GLY A 148 0.66 16.01 13.48
CA GLY A 148 0.64 15.74 14.93
C GLY A 148 -0.75 15.40 15.49
N ALA A 149 -1.76 15.23 14.63
CA ALA A 149 -3.11 14.88 15.03
C ALA A 149 -3.78 13.96 14.01
N THR A 150 -4.97 13.48 14.38
CA THR A 150 -5.91 12.83 13.49
C THR A 150 -7.16 13.69 13.38
N PHE A 151 -7.66 13.88 12.17
CA PHE A 151 -8.85 14.69 11.90
C PHE A 151 -9.87 13.87 11.13
N ALA A 152 -11.14 13.94 11.52
CA ALA A 152 -12.24 13.39 10.76
C ALA A 152 -13.35 14.43 10.62
N ALA A 153 -13.99 14.45 9.46
CA ALA A 153 -15.21 15.22 9.22
C ALA A 153 -16.25 14.34 8.55
N HIS A 154 -17.50 14.58 8.88
CA HIS A 154 -18.64 13.88 8.30
C HIS A 154 -19.61 14.91 7.72
N ASN A 155 -20.19 14.58 6.56
CA ASN A 155 -21.22 15.39 5.90
C ASN A 155 -20.77 16.82 5.58
N THR A 156 -19.48 16.98 5.28
CA THR A 156 -18.94 18.27 4.83
C THR A 156 -19.43 18.55 3.40
N GLY A 157 -19.72 19.82 3.08
CA GLY A 157 -19.99 20.21 1.70
C GLY A 157 -18.70 20.30 0.90
N CYS A 158 -18.77 20.01 -0.40
CA CYS A 158 -17.69 20.29 -1.34
C CYS A 158 -17.95 21.59 -2.11
N SER A 159 -16.98 22.49 -2.18
CA SER A 159 -17.11 23.73 -2.98
C SER A 159 -16.34 23.70 -4.31
N SER A 160 -15.45 22.74 -4.52
CA SER A 160 -14.70 22.58 -5.77
C SER A 160 -14.24 21.14 -5.96
N VAL A 161 -14.44 20.58 -7.15
CA VAL A 161 -14.04 19.22 -7.52
C VAL A 161 -12.93 19.28 -8.57
N GLY A 162 -11.89 18.46 -8.43
CA GLY A 162 -10.78 18.41 -9.36
C GLY A 162 -9.86 17.21 -9.17
N ILE A 163 -8.57 17.40 -9.45
CA ILE A 163 -7.53 16.37 -9.35
C ILE A 163 -6.75 16.57 -8.06
N SER A 164 -6.60 15.50 -7.29
CA SER A 164 -5.88 15.49 -6.02
C SER A 164 -4.37 15.57 -6.18
N LEU A 165 -3.65 15.70 -5.06
CA LEU A 165 -2.19 15.68 -5.03
C LEU A 165 -1.58 14.30 -5.31
N THR A 166 -2.40 13.25 -5.28
CA THR A 166 -2.00 11.91 -5.73
C THR A 166 -2.35 11.67 -7.20
N GLY A 167 -2.94 12.65 -7.90
CA GLY A 167 -3.37 12.52 -9.28
C GLY A 167 -4.77 11.92 -9.45
N MET A 168 -5.51 11.72 -8.35
CA MET A 168 -6.85 11.15 -8.42
C MET A 168 -7.88 12.21 -8.83
N ALA A 169 -8.58 11.98 -9.94
CA ALA A 169 -9.67 12.85 -10.39
C ALA A 169 -10.90 12.73 -9.47
N ASP A 170 -11.92 13.57 -9.70
CA ASP A 170 -13.19 13.51 -8.98
C ASP A 170 -13.01 13.59 -7.45
N THR A 171 -12.10 14.47 -7.03
CA THR A 171 -11.71 14.70 -5.62
C THR A 171 -12.16 16.09 -5.20
N CYS A 172 -12.71 16.22 -3.99
CA CYS A 172 -13.03 17.51 -3.42
C CYS A 172 -11.75 18.26 -3.01
N LEU A 173 -11.61 19.49 -3.48
CA LEU A 173 -10.43 20.32 -3.22
C LEU A 173 -10.65 21.34 -2.10
N ALA A 174 -11.90 21.52 -1.66
CA ALA A 174 -12.26 22.47 -0.61
C ALA A 174 -13.53 22.03 0.12
N THR A 175 -13.40 21.85 1.44
CA THR A 175 -14.44 21.37 2.33
C THR A 175 -14.84 22.45 3.34
N PRO A 176 -15.65 23.46 2.93
CA PRO A 176 -16.12 24.49 3.85
C PRO A 176 -16.92 23.88 5.01
N SER A 177 -16.82 24.50 6.19
CA SER A 177 -17.65 24.14 7.33
C SER A 177 -19.05 24.72 7.19
N ASP A 178 -20.06 23.96 7.61
CA ASP A 178 -21.43 24.44 7.81
C ASP A 178 -22.09 23.73 9.00
N ALA A 179 -23.33 24.11 9.32
CA ALA A 179 -24.06 23.57 10.46
C ALA A 179 -24.43 22.08 10.35
N SER A 180 -24.35 21.47 9.16
CA SER A 180 -24.68 20.06 8.93
C SER A 180 -23.47 19.13 9.08
N ARG A 181 -22.28 19.70 9.25
CA ARG A 181 -21.02 18.99 9.39
C ARG A 181 -20.73 18.65 10.84
N ALA A 182 -20.21 17.45 11.07
CA ALA A 182 -19.62 17.06 12.34
C ALA A 182 -18.11 16.83 12.16
N GLU A 183 -17.33 17.09 13.20
CA GLU A 183 -15.89 16.89 13.21
C GLU A 183 -15.43 16.13 14.46
N ALA A 184 -14.31 15.45 14.34
CA ALA A 184 -13.58 14.87 15.46
C ALA A 184 -12.08 15.06 15.30
N ASN A 185 -11.42 15.28 16.44
CA ASN A 185 -9.97 15.45 16.53
C ASN A 185 -9.41 14.43 17.52
N GLY A 186 -8.38 13.71 17.08
CA GLY A 186 -7.65 12.75 17.88
C GLY A 186 -6.15 13.08 17.92
N PRO A 187 -5.40 12.42 18.79
CA PRO A 187 -3.95 12.60 18.86
C PRO A 187 -3.25 12.09 17.60
N ALA A 188 -1.94 12.34 17.52
CA ALA A 188 -1.07 11.77 16.49
C ALA A 188 -1.19 10.24 16.48
N ALA A 189 -1.28 9.68 15.28
CA ALA A 189 -1.38 8.24 15.09
C ALA A 189 0.01 7.63 14.88
N ALA A 190 0.31 6.55 15.60
CA ALA A 190 1.54 5.78 15.41
C ALA A 190 1.32 4.72 14.33
N TRP A 191 2.37 4.39 13.58
CA TRP A 191 2.31 3.44 12.48
C TRP A 191 3.38 2.37 12.64
N PHE A 192 3.01 1.13 12.33
CA PHE A 192 3.92 0.00 12.40
C PHE A 192 3.70 -0.90 11.20
N ALA A 193 4.79 -1.46 10.68
CA ALA A 193 4.70 -2.56 9.76
C ALA A 193 4.22 -3.80 10.54
N ALA A 194 3.23 -4.50 10.01
CA ALA A 194 2.92 -5.84 10.47
C ALA A 194 4.18 -6.71 10.34
N ALA A 195 4.37 -7.64 11.28
CA ALA A 195 5.45 -8.61 11.16
C ALA A 195 5.34 -9.32 9.81
N ALA A 196 6.47 -9.39 9.09
CA ALA A 196 6.51 -10.15 7.85
C ALA A 196 5.99 -11.57 8.12
N PRO A 197 5.16 -12.14 7.23
CA PRO A 197 4.81 -13.55 7.33
C PRO A 197 6.11 -14.34 7.49
N GLY A 198 6.17 -15.23 8.48
CA GLY A 198 7.33 -16.12 8.63
C GLY A 198 7.61 -16.83 7.30
N PRO A 199 8.87 -17.20 7.01
CA PRO A 199 9.19 -17.88 5.76
C PRO A 199 8.27 -19.09 5.62
N THR A 200 7.37 -19.04 4.64
CA THR A 200 6.63 -20.24 4.28
C THR A 200 7.69 -21.21 3.74
N SER A 201 7.68 -22.44 4.23
CA SER A 201 8.55 -23.47 3.69
C SER A 201 8.27 -23.53 2.20
N ILE A 202 9.22 -23.07 1.38
CA ILE A 202 9.20 -23.36 -0.05
C ILE A 202 9.19 -24.88 -0.11
N PRO A 203 8.20 -25.53 -0.73
CA PRO A 203 8.23 -26.97 -0.88
C PRO A 203 9.57 -27.30 -1.53
N THR A 204 10.46 -27.91 -0.76
CA THR A 204 11.70 -28.43 -1.29
C THR A 204 11.28 -29.42 -2.35
N LEU A 205 11.88 -29.31 -3.55
CA LEU A 205 11.70 -30.35 -4.56
C LEU A 205 11.96 -31.69 -3.86
N SER A 206 10.98 -32.59 -3.91
CA SER A 206 11.15 -33.90 -3.32
C SER A 206 12.44 -34.52 -3.88
N GLU A 207 13.12 -35.35 -3.09
CA GLU A 207 14.36 -36.01 -3.55
C GLU A 207 14.18 -36.68 -4.93
N TRP A 208 12.97 -37.18 -5.21
CA TRP A 208 12.56 -37.70 -6.51
C TRP A 208 12.60 -36.67 -7.64
N SER A 209 12.17 -35.44 -7.38
CA SER A 209 12.20 -34.36 -8.37
C SER A 209 13.63 -33.93 -8.69
N LEU A 210 14.53 -33.96 -7.69
CA LEU A 210 15.97 -33.71 -7.89
C LEU A 210 16.62 -34.84 -8.69
N ILE A 211 16.26 -36.10 -8.41
CA ILE A 211 16.73 -37.26 -9.18
C ILE A 211 16.27 -37.18 -10.63
N VAL A 212 15.01 -36.81 -10.89
CA VAL A 212 14.48 -36.63 -12.25
C VAL A 212 15.22 -35.51 -12.97
N LEU A 213 15.44 -34.37 -12.33
CA LEU A 213 16.16 -33.25 -12.94
C LEU A 213 17.62 -33.61 -13.27
N ALA A 214 18.30 -34.30 -12.36
CA ALA A 214 19.65 -34.83 -12.59
C ALA A 214 19.67 -35.85 -13.74
N GLY A 215 18.65 -36.71 -13.82
CA GLY A 215 18.45 -37.67 -14.91
C GLY A 215 18.24 -36.99 -16.26
N CYS A 216 17.40 -35.95 -16.31
CA CYS A 216 17.18 -35.15 -17.52
C CYS A 216 18.47 -34.48 -18.00
N MET A 217 19.26 -33.89 -17.10
CA MET A 217 20.56 -33.31 -17.44
C MET A 217 21.53 -34.38 -17.95
N GLY A 218 21.62 -35.53 -17.30
CA GLY A 218 22.45 -36.66 -17.73
C GLY A 218 22.09 -37.19 -19.13
N LEU A 219 20.79 -37.30 -19.43
CA LEU A 219 20.30 -37.74 -20.75
C LEU A 219 20.69 -36.76 -21.86
N THR A 220 20.68 -35.45 -21.61
CA THR A 220 21.12 -34.46 -22.62
C THR A 220 22.60 -34.57 -22.95
N VAL A 221 23.44 -34.89 -21.96
CA VAL A 221 24.89 -35.09 -22.14
C VAL A 221 25.16 -36.38 -22.92
N ILE A 222 24.45 -37.48 -22.59
CA ILE A 222 24.59 -38.76 -23.30
C ILE A 222 24.12 -38.64 -24.75
N ARG A 223 23.01 -37.94 -25.00
CA ARG A 223 22.50 -37.71 -26.36
C ARG A 223 23.49 -36.89 -27.20
N ARG A 224 24.12 -35.87 -26.61
CA ARG A 224 25.16 -35.07 -27.29
C ARG A 224 26.41 -35.90 -27.61
N ARG A 225 26.86 -36.76 -26.70
CA ARG A 225 28.01 -37.65 -26.96
C ARG A 225 27.74 -38.65 -28.07
N ARG A 226 26.57 -39.32 -28.06
CA ARG A 226 26.21 -40.26 -29.14
C ARG A 226 26.09 -39.60 -30.51
N VAL A 227 25.66 -38.34 -30.58
CA VAL A 227 25.60 -37.59 -31.84
C VAL A 227 27.00 -37.19 -32.34
N GLN A 228 27.95 -36.93 -31.43
CA GLN A 228 29.35 -36.68 -31.79
C GLN A 228 30.08 -37.95 -32.24
N ASP A 229 29.80 -39.09 -31.61
CA ASP A 229 30.40 -40.39 -31.97
C ASP A 229 29.85 -40.96 -33.32
N ASN A 230 28.68 -40.49 -33.77
CA ASN A 230 28.04 -40.88 -35.03
C ASN A 230 28.30 -39.91 -36.21
N GLN A 231 29.26 -38.99 -36.10
CA GLN A 231 29.73 -38.23 -37.27
C GLN A 231 30.62 -39.14 -38.14
N PRO A 232 30.23 -39.49 -39.39
CA PRO A 232 31.13 -40.19 -40.28
C PRO A 232 32.35 -39.30 -40.59
N LEU A 233 33.54 -39.88 -40.51
CA LEU A 233 34.78 -39.29 -41.03
C LEU A 233 34.56 -38.96 -42.51
N ILE A 234 34.34 -37.68 -42.82
CA ILE A 234 34.49 -37.17 -44.18
C ILE A 234 36.00 -37.14 -44.43
N ALA A 235 36.50 -38.23 -45.03
CA ALA A 235 37.78 -38.24 -45.71
C ALA A 235 37.65 -37.39 -46.98
N LEU A 236 38.68 -36.56 -47.19
CA LEU A 236 39.04 -35.72 -48.34
C LEU A 236 38.23 -35.90 -49.63
#